data_AF-A0A3N5UTV0-F1
#
_entry.id   AF-A0A3N5UTV0-F1
#
_cell.length_a   1.000
_cell.length_b   1.000
_cell.length_c   1.000
_cell.angle_alpha   90.00
_cell.angle_beta   90.00
_cell.angle_gamma   90.00
#
_symmetry.space_group_name_H-M   'P 1'
#
loop_
_entity.id
_entity.type
_entity.pdbx_description
1 polymer ?
#
loop_
_entity_poly.entity_id
_entity_poly.type
_entity_poly.pdbx_seq_one_letter_code
_entity_poly.pdbx_strand_id
1 'polypeptide(L)'
;MIAPLSSAQAPLVSGQFLAANTRQDTGSALNFSQLLNQNTGNTATEPKEAAPAGAAPQESQSGLKDYLAKLTGSSNPVTVNEEQLFASILYNRIASSKGDGLAKQFDTMLTTKLTEHTRADGVVFVEDAARAVLREMAGSGQLTEAEAETLHGQAFQAAQLDDNTTALYDSLGATNSTAATATAIEKALAMLLKFDKGELPPAKLSLSYEQSQTDETLSAAGLTATSAAMAASPATAVSGYTRSAEFTSKGVANGDRQYWRIPQSGPQFGKELKAVFADGHTVVVKNTSQRYAENDGFIFRPGIGSESDPRAADTWTSHKGAFIHAPFGNNSKTVKLYWS
;
A
#
# COMPACT_ATOMS: atom_id res chain seq x y z
N MET A 1 40.55 30.55 -53.97
CA MET A 1 39.42 30.75 -54.89
C MET A 1 38.15 30.52 -54.11
N ILE A 2 37.39 31.59 -53.88
CA ILE A 2 36.13 31.61 -53.14
C ILE A 2 35.02 31.67 -54.20
N ALA A 3 34.06 30.74 -54.15
CA ALA A 3 32.83 30.79 -54.93
C ALA A 3 31.63 30.62 -53.97
N PRO A 4 30.60 31.48 -54.04
CA PRO A 4 29.50 31.52 -53.08
C PRO A 4 28.15 31.03 -53.66
N LEU A 5 27.13 31.05 -52.78
CA LEU A 5 25.68 31.05 -53.03
C LEU A 5 25.01 29.70 -53.31
N SER A 6 24.01 29.34 -52.49
CA SER A 6 22.61 29.60 -52.86
C SER A 6 21.64 29.12 -51.77
N SER A 7 20.87 30.07 -51.23
CA SER A 7 19.73 29.88 -50.34
C SER A 7 18.53 29.32 -51.10
N ALA A 8 17.91 28.24 -50.62
CA ALA A 8 16.63 27.76 -51.11
C ALA A 8 15.52 28.09 -50.10
N GLN A 9 14.54 28.88 -50.57
CA GLN A 9 13.27 29.20 -49.90
C GLN A 9 12.34 27.98 -49.88
N ALA A 10 11.64 27.77 -48.76
CA ALA A 10 10.53 26.82 -48.66
C ALA A 10 9.20 27.50 -49.05
N PRO A 11 8.28 26.81 -49.74
CA PRO A 11 6.97 27.35 -50.06
C PRO A 11 5.98 27.21 -48.88
N LEU A 12 5.30 28.31 -48.60
CA LEU A 12 4.05 28.37 -47.83
C LEU A 12 2.93 27.66 -48.60
N VAL A 13 2.36 26.62 -48.03
CA VAL A 13 1.08 26.05 -48.47
C VAL A 13 0.03 26.32 -47.39
N SER A 14 -0.91 27.19 -47.76
CA SER A 14 -2.12 27.50 -47.01
C SER A 14 -3.13 26.37 -47.21
N GLY A 15 -3.63 25.79 -46.13
CA GLY A 15 -4.65 24.74 -46.14
C GLY A 15 -5.67 25.01 -45.05
N GLN A 16 -6.84 25.47 -45.47
CA GLN A 16 -7.97 25.92 -44.66
C GLN A 16 -9.04 24.80 -44.61
N PHE A 17 -9.73 24.72 -43.46
CA PHE A 17 -11.01 24.03 -43.18
C PHE A 17 -11.06 22.49 -43.07
N LEU A 18 -11.38 22.02 -41.86
CA LEU A 18 -12.66 21.35 -41.55
C LEU A 18 -12.86 21.28 -40.03
N ALA A 19 -13.94 21.91 -39.58
CA ALA A 19 -14.38 21.94 -38.18
C ALA A 19 -14.90 20.57 -37.75
N ALA A 20 -14.25 19.96 -36.75
CA ALA A 20 -14.78 18.80 -36.06
C ALA A 20 -15.57 19.25 -34.81
N ASN A 21 -16.82 18.84 -34.80
CA ASN A 21 -17.87 19.13 -33.83
C ASN A 21 -17.48 18.62 -32.43
N THR A 22 -17.04 19.51 -31.54
CA THR A 22 -16.76 19.18 -30.13
C THR A 22 -18.09 19.17 -29.38
N ARG A 23 -18.63 17.98 -29.11
CA ARG A 23 -19.66 17.82 -28.07
C ARG A 23 -19.00 18.08 -26.72
N GLN A 24 -19.27 19.26 -26.16
CA GLN A 24 -19.10 19.51 -24.73
C GLN A 24 -20.13 18.65 -24.00
N ASP A 25 -19.68 17.52 -23.48
CA ASP A 25 -20.40 16.79 -22.46
C ASP A 25 -20.20 17.56 -21.15
N THR A 26 -21.14 18.45 -20.83
CA THR A 26 -21.20 19.13 -19.53
C THR A 26 -21.73 18.15 -18.49
N GLY A 27 -21.00 17.07 -18.25
CA GLY A 27 -21.09 16.33 -17.00
C GLY A 27 -20.50 17.22 -15.92
N SER A 28 -21.35 17.92 -15.18
CA SER A 28 -20.95 18.70 -14.01
C SER A 28 -20.25 17.77 -13.01
N ALA A 29 -18.92 17.71 -13.08
CA ALA A 29 -18.09 17.24 -11.98
C ALA A 29 -18.43 18.14 -10.79
N LEU A 30 -19.17 17.59 -9.83
CA LEU A 30 -19.37 18.23 -8.53
C LEU A 30 -17.99 18.59 -8.00
N ASN A 31 -17.74 19.89 -7.88
CA ASN A 31 -16.48 20.40 -7.38
C ASN A 31 -16.34 19.90 -5.94
N PHE A 32 -15.31 19.14 -5.64
CA PHE A 32 -15.10 18.52 -4.32
C PHE A 32 -15.13 19.55 -3.18
N SER A 33 -14.74 20.80 -3.46
CA SER A 33 -14.89 21.93 -2.53
C SER A 33 -16.34 22.23 -2.13
N GLN A 34 -17.33 21.88 -2.95
CA GLN A 34 -18.77 21.98 -2.63
C GLN A 34 -19.24 20.79 -1.78
N LEU A 35 -18.68 19.59 -1.97
CA LEU A 35 -18.96 18.40 -1.15
C LEU A 35 -18.47 18.57 0.29
N LEU A 36 -17.35 19.27 0.48
CA LEU A 36 -16.82 19.63 1.80
C LEU A 36 -17.72 20.64 2.55
N ASN A 37 -18.45 21.50 1.82
CA ASN A 37 -19.26 22.57 2.41
C ASN A 37 -20.73 22.20 2.65
N GLN A 38 -21.22 21.03 2.20
CA GLN A 38 -22.66 20.71 2.24
C GLN A 38 -23.14 19.83 3.41
N ASN A 39 -22.27 19.38 4.33
CA ASN A 39 -22.63 18.30 5.27
C ASN A 39 -22.70 18.65 6.77
N THR A 40 -22.91 19.92 7.13
CA THR A 40 -23.16 20.32 8.53
C THR A 40 -24.63 20.67 8.76
N GLY A 41 -25.45 19.64 8.96
CA GLY A 41 -26.84 19.79 9.38
C GLY A 41 -27.28 18.64 10.28
N ASN A 42 -27.67 19.00 11.52
CA ASN A 42 -28.31 18.17 12.56
C ASN A 42 -27.42 17.27 13.43
N THR A 43 -26.94 17.81 14.54
CA THR A 43 -27.45 17.42 15.88
C THR A 43 -27.05 18.46 16.92
N ALA A 44 -28.05 19.07 17.57
CA ALA A 44 -27.87 20.07 18.61
C ALA A 44 -27.93 19.43 19.99
N THR A 45 -26.88 19.58 20.79
CA THR A 45 -26.94 19.77 22.25
C THR A 45 -25.67 20.52 22.70
N GLU A 46 -25.84 21.66 23.38
CA GLU A 46 -24.82 22.66 23.76
C GLU A 46 -23.87 22.23 24.92
N PRO A 47 -22.91 23.07 25.41
CA PRO A 47 -21.73 23.52 24.68
C PRO A 47 -20.43 23.27 25.50
N LYS A 48 -19.39 22.76 24.83
CA LYS A 48 -18.00 23.07 25.16
C LYS A 48 -17.47 23.80 23.94
N GLU A 49 -16.99 25.02 24.13
CA GLU A 49 -16.48 25.91 23.09
C GLU A 49 -15.47 25.18 22.19
N ALA A 50 -16.00 24.63 21.09
CA ALA A 50 -15.25 23.89 20.09
C ALA A 50 -14.97 24.85 18.94
N ALA A 51 -13.71 24.88 18.52
CA ALA A 51 -13.28 25.62 17.34
C ALA A 51 -14.19 25.31 16.14
N PRO A 52 -14.45 26.30 15.26
CA PRO A 52 -15.40 26.15 14.15
C PRO A 52 -15.01 24.97 13.25
N ALA A 53 -15.91 23.98 13.15
CA ALA A 53 -15.73 22.69 12.48
C ALA A 53 -15.49 22.75 10.94
N GLY A 54 -15.34 23.95 10.37
CA GLY A 54 -15.06 24.15 8.94
C GLY A 54 -13.62 24.52 8.60
N ALA A 55 -12.77 24.87 9.58
CA ALA A 55 -11.39 25.31 9.32
C ALA A 55 -10.39 24.16 9.18
N ALA A 56 -10.62 23.05 9.90
CA ALA A 56 -9.69 21.91 9.96
C ALA A 56 -9.36 21.27 8.58
N PRO A 57 -10.31 21.08 7.64
CA PRO A 57 -10.01 20.45 6.36
C PRO A 57 -9.11 21.31 5.45
N GLN A 58 -9.25 22.64 5.49
CA GLN A 58 -8.46 23.55 4.65
C GLN A 58 -7.03 23.68 5.18
N GLU A 59 -6.84 23.77 6.51
CA GLU A 59 -5.51 23.79 7.12
C GLU A 59 -4.76 22.47 6.87
N SER A 60 -5.45 21.32 6.99
CA SER A 60 -4.87 20.01 6.66
C SER A 60 -4.42 19.93 5.21
N GLN A 61 -5.22 20.44 4.26
CA GLN A 61 -4.84 20.46 2.84
C GLN A 61 -3.62 21.34 2.56
N SER A 62 -3.56 22.55 3.13
CA SER A 62 -2.40 23.44 2.94
C SER A 62 -1.14 22.81 3.51
N GLY A 63 -1.19 22.34 4.76
CA GLY A 63 -0.01 21.74 5.41
C GLY A 63 0.52 20.52 4.67
N LEU A 64 -0.36 19.67 4.13
CA LEU A 64 0.03 18.52 3.31
C LEU A 64 0.72 18.96 2.01
N LYS A 65 0.15 19.94 1.30
CA LYS A 65 0.70 20.45 0.04
C LYS A 65 2.06 21.14 0.25
N ASP A 66 2.17 21.97 1.28
CA ASP A 66 3.38 22.72 1.60
C ASP A 66 4.52 21.75 1.97
N TYR A 67 4.20 20.69 2.72
CA TYR A 67 5.19 19.67 3.06
C TYR A 67 5.63 18.83 1.85
N LEU A 68 4.69 18.42 0.99
CA LEU A 68 5.02 17.75 -0.27
C LEU A 68 5.96 18.58 -1.15
N ALA A 69 5.69 19.89 -1.25
CA ALA A 69 6.53 20.80 -2.01
C ALA A 69 7.97 20.84 -1.45
N LYS A 70 8.10 20.86 -0.12
CA LYS A 70 9.40 20.80 0.56
C LYS A 70 10.11 19.47 0.28
N LEU A 71 9.42 18.34 0.46
CA LEU A 71 9.99 17.00 0.32
C LEU A 71 10.46 16.71 -1.12
N THR A 72 9.71 17.18 -2.11
CA THR A 72 10.04 17.03 -3.54
C THR A 72 11.06 18.06 -4.03
N GLY A 73 11.39 19.08 -3.23
CA GLY A 73 12.22 20.21 -3.65
C GLY A 73 11.60 21.08 -4.75
N SER A 74 10.29 20.93 -4.99
CA SER A 74 9.54 21.67 -6.02
C SER A 74 8.41 22.43 -5.37
N SER A 75 8.26 23.72 -5.67
CA SER A 75 7.13 24.51 -5.16
C SER A 75 5.77 24.03 -5.67
N ASN A 76 5.76 23.31 -6.79
CA ASN A 76 4.57 22.73 -7.40
C ASN A 76 4.93 21.39 -8.07
N PRO A 77 5.10 20.29 -7.32
CA PRO A 77 5.37 19.00 -7.92
C PRO A 77 4.18 18.59 -8.80
N VAL A 78 4.43 18.24 -10.05
CA VAL A 78 3.38 17.84 -11.01
C VAL A 78 2.85 16.44 -10.67
N THR A 79 3.77 15.56 -10.27
CA THR A 79 3.49 14.18 -9.85
C THR A 79 4.18 13.90 -8.53
N VAL A 80 3.59 12.98 -7.76
CA VAL A 80 4.16 12.44 -6.52
C VAL A 80 4.03 10.92 -6.57
N ASN A 81 4.96 10.23 -5.89
CA ASN A 81 4.86 8.80 -5.61
C ASN A 81 4.20 8.54 -4.24
N GLU A 82 3.94 7.28 -3.93
CA GLU A 82 3.24 6.87 -2.71
C GLU A 82 4.09 7.15 -1.46
N GLU A 83 5.40 6.93 -1.51
CA GLU A 83 6.27 7.16 -0.35
C GLU A 83 6.39 8.65 0.04
N GLN A 84 6.44 9.55 -0.94
CA GLN A 84 6.44 11.00 -0.72
C GLN A 84 5.11 11.48 -0.12
N LEU A 85 4.01 10.95 -0.64
CA LEU A 85 2.67 11.21 -0.13
C LEU A 85 2.53 10.70 1.31
N PHE A 86 3.02 9.49 1.58
CA PHE A 86 3.05 8.87 2.90
C PHE A 86 3.78 9.72 3.95
N ALA A 87 5.02 10.13 3.68
CA ALA A 87 5.78 10.98 4.61
C ALA A 87 5.08 12.33 4.88
N SER A 88 4.42 12.88 3.87
CA SER A 88 3.70 14.15 4.00
C SER A 88 2.41 14.01 4.80
N ILE A 89 1.70 12.89 4.64
CA ILE A 89 0.54 12.56 5.48
C ILE A 89 0.98 12.40 6.94
N LEU A 90 2.10 11.72 7.21
CA LEU A 90 2.62 11.58 8.58
C LEU A 90 2.89 12.95 9.22
N TYR A 91 3.60 13.85 8.54
CA TYR A 91 3.84 15.20 9.04
C TYR A 91 2.52 15.91 9.38
N ASN A 92 1.54 15.86 8.47
CA ASN A 92 0.23 16.50 8.66
C ASN A 92 -0.56 15.90 9.83
N ARG A 93 -0.54 14.57 9.98
CA ARG A 93 -1.22 13.87 11.08
C ARG A 93 -0.56 14.12 12.43
N ILE A 94 0.76 14.20 12.48
CA ILE A 94 1.48 14.62 13.69
C ILE A 94 1.15 16.06 14.04
N ALA A 95 1.13 16.98 13.07
CA ALA A 95 0.78 18.38 13.31
C ALA A 95 -0.64 18.53 13.88
N SER A 96 -1.62 17.87 13.26
CA SER A 96 -3.02 17.94 13.68
C SER A 96 -3.30 17.28 15.04
N SER A 97 -2.63 16.17 15.36
CA SER A 97 -2.90 15.41 16.60
C SER A 97 -1.98 15.76 17.77
N LYS A 98 -0.77 16.24 17.50
CA LYS A 98 0.29 16.50 18.50
C LYS A 98 0.84 17.93 18.48
N GLY A 99 0.48 18.71 17.47
CA GLY A 99 0.91 20.10 17.31
C GLY A 99 2.15 20.27 16.43
N ASP A 100 2.28 21.46 15.85
CA ASP A 100 3.35 21.82 14.90
C ASP A 100 4.77 21.63 15.44
N GLY A 101 4.96 21.80 16.76
CA GLY A 101 6.26 21.62 17.40
C GLY A 101 6.80 20.20 17.19
N LEU A 102 5.94 19.19 17.35
CA LEU A 102 6.34 17.79 17.17
C LEU A 102 6.46 17.43 15.69
N ALA A 103 5.62 17.99 14.82
CA ALA A 103 5.73 17.79 13.38
C ALA A 103 7.06 18.32 12.82
N LYS A 104 7.52 19.49 13.30
CA LYS A 104 8.84 20.04 12.93
C LYS A 104 10.00 19.17 13.42
N GLN A 105 9.85 18.51 14.57
CA GLN A 105 10.84 17.53 15.04
C GLN A 105 10.87 16.30 14.12
N PHE A 106 9.71 15.76 13.75
CA PHE A 106 9.61 14.69 12.74
C PHE A 106 10.34 15.08 11.45
N ASP A 107 10.08 16.27 10.93
CA ASP A 107 10.71 16.79 9.71
C ASP A 107 12.25 16.92 9.81
N THR A 108 12.73 17.40 10.96
CA THR A 108 14.18 17.48 11.25
C THR A 108 14.81 16.10 11.26
N MET A 109 14.18 15.14 11.94
CA MET A 109 14.65 13.75 12.00
C MET A 109 14.58 13.07 10.64
N LEU A 110 13.51 13.32 9.86
CA LEU A 110 13.34 12.76 8.53
C LEU A 110 14.46 13.22 7.59
N THR A 111 14.86 14.48 7.65
CA THR A 111 15.99 14.99 6.85
C THR A 111 17.27 14.18 7.10
N THR A 112 17.55 13.86 8.37
CA THR A 112 18.68 12.99 8.74
C THR A 112 18.49 11.56 8.23
N LYS A 113 17.30 10.97 8.45
CA LYS A 113 17.01 9.59 8.04
C LYS A 113 16.99 9.40 6.52
N LEU A 114 16.59 10.39 5.75
CA LEU A 114 16.67 10.34 4.29
C LEU A 114 18.11 10.12 3.84
N THR A 115 19.09 10.77 4.49
CA THR A 115 20.51 10.58 4.19
C THR A 115 20.97 9.16 4.57
N GLU A 116 20.57 8.66 5.74
CA GLU A 116 20.91 7.31 6.21
C GLU A 116 20.30 6.20 5.34
N HIS A 117 19.14 6.46 4.75
CA HIS A 117 18.39 5.54 3.89
C HIS A 117 18.59 5.82 2.38
N THR A 118 19.56 6.65 2.03
CA THR A 118 19.99 6.82 0.64
C THR A 118 21.00 5.75 0.27
N ARG A 119 20.71 4.98 -0.78
CA ARG A 119 21.64 3.99 -1.36
C ARG A 119 22.83 4.66 -2.02
N ALA A 120 23.88 3.87 -2.26
CA ALA A 120 25.08 4.32 -2.97
C ALA A 120 24.81 4.81 -4.41
N ASP A 121 23.71 4.38 -5.04
CA ASP A 121 23.25 4.84 -6.35
C ASP A 121 22.39 6.11 -6.29
N GLY A 122 22.19 6.69 -5.10
CA GLY A 122 21.42 7.90 -4.87
C GLY A 122 19.92 7.69 -4.73
N VAL A 123 19.44 6.44 -4.77
CA VAL A 123 18.02 6.12 -4.52
C VAL A 123 17.70 6.26 -3.03
N VAL A 124 16.60 6.93 -2.71
CA VAL A 124 16.17 7.19 -1.34
C VAL A 124 14.91 6.41 -1.02
N PHE A 125 14.94 5.58 0.02
CA PHE A 125 13.75 4.91 0.55
C PHE A 125 13.04 5.81 1.55
N VAL A 126 12.09 6.61 1.07
CA VAL A 126 11.40 7.62 1.86
C VAL A 126 10.48 6.96 2.88
N GLU A 127 9.82 5.84 2.53
CA GLU A 127 9.02 5.07 3.50
C GLU A 127 9.86 4.60 4.68
N ASP A 128 10.98 3.92 4.40
CA ASP A 128 11.86 3.37 5.45
C ASP A 128 12.41 4.46 6.37
N ALA A 129 12.81 5.61 5.78
CA ALA A 129 13.27 6.77 6.53
C ALA A 129 12.17 7.31 7.46
N ALA A 130 10.95 7.50 6.95
CA ALA A 130 9.82 7.99 7.75
C ALA A 130 9.41 6.99 8.86
N ARG A 131 9.44 5.68 8.58
CA ARG A 131 9.20 4.62 9.58
C ARG A 131 10.29 4.61 10.66
N ALA A 132 11.55 4.83 10.29
CA ALA A 132 12.64 4.98 11.26
C ALA A 132 12.43 6.18 12.19
N VAL A 133 11.95 7.32 11.68
CA VAL A 133 11.59 8.47 12.51
C VAL A 133 10.47 8.14 13.48
N LEU A 134 9.39 7.49 13.03
CA LEU A 134 8.29 7.09 13.92
C LEU A 134 8.75 6.17 15.04
N ARG A 135 9.64 5.21 14.75
CA ARG A 135 10.28 4.34 15.76
C ARG A 135 11.07 5.15 16.79
N GLU A 136 11.86 6.11 16.33
CA GLU A 136 12.69 6.93 17.22
C GLU A 136 11.84 7.85 18.10
N MET A 137 10.78 8.46 17.55
CA MET A 137 9.81 9.26 18.30
C MET A 137 9.02 8.43 19.31
N ALA A 138 8.70 7.17 18.99
CA ALA A 138 8.08 6.25 19.93
C ALA A 138 9.07 5.85 21.04
N GLY A 139 10.32 5.51 20.69
CA GLY A 139 11.36 5.12 21.63
C GLY A 139 11.81 6.25 22.58
N SER A 140 11.71 7.50 22.14
CA SER A 140 11.99 8.69 22.97
C SER A 140 10.81 9.10 23.86
N GLY A 141 9.63 8.48 23.70
CA GLY A 141 8.41 8.82 24.40
C GLY A 141 7.69 10.09 23.89
N GLN A 142 8.12 10.64 22.75
CA GLN A 142 7.41 11.75 22.08
C GLN A 142 6.06 11.31 21.51
N LEU A 143 5.99 10.06 21.06
CA LEU A 143 4.77 9.34 20.72
C LEU A 143 4.69 8.08 21.58
N THR A 144 3.49 7.60 21.86
CA THR A 144 3.35 6.20 22.28
C THR A 144 3.49 5.27 21.08
N GLU A 145 3.88 4.01 21.29
CA GLU A 145 3.97 3.01 20.23
C GLU A 145 2.64 2.85 19.48
N ALA A 146 1.53 2.75 20.21
CA ALA A 146 0.20 2.64 19.62
C ALA A 146 -0.21 3.85 18.77
N GLU A 147 0.22 5.06 19.14
CA GLU A 147 -0.02 6.27 18.34
C GLU A 147 0.82 6.25 17.06
N ALA A 148 2.09 5.90 17.16
CA ALA A 148 2.97 5.81 16.00
C ALA A 148 2.52 4.72 15.01
N GLU A 149 2.07 3.55 15.50
CA GLU A 149 1.48 2.49 14.66
C GLU A 149 0.16 2.92 13.98
N THR A 150 -0.65 3.72 14.69
CA THR A 150 -1.90 4.27 14.15
C THR A 150 -1.63 5.30 13.07
N LEU A 151 -0.69 6.23 13.31
CA LEU A 151 -0.24 7.22 12.33
C LEU A 151 0.33 6.52 11.10
N HIS A 152 1.16 5.50 11.29
CA HIS A 152 1.72 4.67 10.22
C HIS A 152 0.61 4.02 9.39
N GLY A 153 -0.32 3.31 10.02
CA GLY A 153 -1.40 2.62 9.30
C GLY A 153 -2.33 3.57 8.54
N GLN A 154 -2.68 4.71 9.13
CA GLN A 154 -3.50 5.73 8.46
C GLN A 154 -2.77 6.34 7.26
N ALA A 155 -1.50 6.72 7.43
CA ALA A 155 -0.70 7.28 6.35
C ALA A 155 -0.49 6.28 5.23
N PHE A 156 -0.18 5.01 5.57
CA PHE A 156 0.04 3.95 4.59
C PHE A 156 -1.19 3.73 3.72
N GLN A 157 -2.38 3.63 4.33
CA GLN A 157 -3.63 3.43 3.58
C GLN A 157 -4.05 4.65 2.76
N ALA A 158 -3.81 5.87 3.29
CA ALA A 158 -4.14 7.10 2.58
C ALA A 158 -3.16 7.43 1.45
N ALA A 159 -1.95 6.88 1.47
CA ALA A 159 -0.92 7.09 0.46
C ALA A 159 -1.02 6.16 -0.75
N GLN A 160 -1.89 5.14 -0.72
CA GLN A 160 -2.07 4.19 -1.82
C GLN A 160 -2.64 4.89 -3.06
N LEU A 161 -1.87 4.91 -4.14
CA LEU A 161 -2.24 5.52 -5.43
C LEU A 161 -2.65 4.48 -6.46
N ASP A 162 -2.21 3.23 -6.29
CA ASP A 162 -2.54 2.08 -7.12
C ASP A 162 -3.37 1.00 -6.37
N ASP A 163 -3.59 -0.14 -7.02
CA ASP A 163 -4.37 -1.27 -6.48
C ASP A 163 -3.54 -2.19 -5.56
N ASN A 164 -2.23 -2.00 -5.45
CA ASN A 164 -1.35 -2.77 -4.59
C ASN A 164 -1.29 -2.21 -3.16
N THR A 165 -2.32 -2.56 -2.39
CA THR A 165 -2.45 -2.17 -0.98
C THR A 165 -1.43 -2.79 0.00
N THR A 166 -0.32 -3.36 -0.47
CA THR A 166 0.64 -4.11 0.37
C THR A 166 2.03 -3.52 0.42
N ALA A 167 2.34 -2.53 -0.42
CA ALA A 167 3.59 -1.79 -0.39
C ALA A 167 3.29 -0.33 -0.71
N LEU A 168 4.24 0.56 -0.42
CA LEU A 168 4.30 1.86 -1.08
C LEU A 168 5.38 1.78 -2.15
N TYR A 169 5.08 2.31 -3.32
CA TYR A 169 6.05 2.38 -4.41
C TYR A 169 6.64 3.78 -4.56
N ASP A 170 7.95 3.80 -4.81
CA ASP A 170 8.66 4.99 -5.25
C ASP A 170 8.39 5.26 -6.75
N SER A 171 9.17 6.16 -7.34
CA SER A 171 9.09 6.47 -8.77
C SER A 171 10.03 5.60 -9.62
N LEU A 172 10.55 4.50 -9.07
CA LEU A 172 11.55 3.64 -9.71
C LEU A 172 11.04 2.20 -9.82
N GLY A 173 11.65 1.43 -10.73
CA GLY A 173 11.32 0.02 -10.92
C GLY A 173 10.17 -0.25 -11.90
N ALA A 174 9.61 -1.46 -11.84
CA ALA A 174 8.61 -1.97 -12.80
C ALA A 174 7.19 -1.46 -12.53
N THR A 175 6.94 -0.93 -11.33
CA THR A 175 5.65 -0.41 -10.86
C THR A 175 5.82 1.07 -10.56
N ASN A 176 5.79 1.90 -11.60
CA ASN A 176 5.75 3.35 -11.44
C ASN A 176 4.39 3.77 -10.83
N SER A 177 4.25 3.72 -9.51
CA SER A 177 3.06 4.25 -8.83
C SER A 177 3.22 5.74 -8.59
N THR A 178 2.95 6.52 -9.64
CA THR A 178 2.90 7.97 -9.55
C THR A 178 1.53 8.47 -9.98
N ALA A 179 1.07 9.55 -9.36
CA ALA A 179 -0.16 10.22 -9.73
C ALA A 179 0.05 11.73 -9.82
N ALA A 180 -0.84 12.42 -10.53
CA ALA A 180 -0.88 13.87 -10.51
C ALA A 180 -1.10 14.36 -9.06
N THR A 181 -0.26 15.29 -8.60
CA THR A 181 -0.21 15.70 -7.19
C THR A 181 -1.57 16.16 -6.66
N ALA A 182 -2.35 16.89 -7.46
CA ALA A 182 -3.69 17.34 -7.07
C ALA A 182 -4.62 16.15 -6.77
N THR A 183 -4.65 15.15 -7.65
CA THR A 183 -5.46 13.93 -7.49
C THR A 183 -4.98 13.08 -6.32
N ALA A 184 -3.67 12.97 -6.13
CA ALA A 184 -3.06 12.24 -5.02
C ALA A 184 -3.46 12.84 -3.66
N ILE A 185 -3.34 14.17 -3.52
CA ILE A 185 -3.77 14.92 -2.32
C ILE A 185 -5.27 14.76 -2.07
N GLU A 186 -6.11 14.88 -3.11
CA GLU A 186 -7.56 14.73 -2.97
C GLU A 186 -7.94 13.33 -2.46
N LYS A 187 -7.37 12.27 -3.04
CA LYS A 187 -7.57 10.89 -2.58
C LYS A 187 -7.14 10.69 -1.14
N ALA A 188 -5.95 11.18 -0.78
CA ALA A 188 -5.42 11.08 0.57
C ALA A 188 -6.33 11.78 1.59
N LEU A 189 -6.74 13.02 1.33
CA LEU A 189 -7.65 13.77 2.21
C LEU A 189 -9.01 13.11 2.35
N ALA A 190 -9.57 12.56 1.27
CA ALA A 190 -10.82 11.81 1.33
C ALA A 190 -10.70 10.56 2.22
N MET A 191 -9.56 9.87 2.20
CA MET A 191 -9.29 8.74 3.09
C MET A 191 -9.11 9.17 4.55
N LEU A 192 -8.33 10.23 4.79
CA LEU A 192 -8.10 10.78 6.13
C LEU A 192 -9.40 11.24 6.79
N LEU A 193 -10.29 11.87 6.02
CA LEU A 193 -11.60 12.29 6.50
C LEU A 193 -12.46 11.09 6.97
N LYS A 194 -12.34 9.92 6.32
CA LYS A 194 -13.04 8.71 6.76
C LYS A 194 -12.51 8.20 8.10
N PHE A 195 -11.19 8.26 8.34
CA PHE A 195 -10.62 7.94 9.65
C PHE A 195 -11.09 8.91 10.72
N ASP A 196 -11.10 10.21 10.42
CA ASP A 196 -11.50 11.25 11.38
C ASP A 196 -12.99 11.17 11.76
N LYS A 197 -13.82 10.69 10.84
CA LYS A 197 -15.24 10.39 11.11
C LYS A 197 -15.47 9.04 11.76
N GLY A 198 -14.44 8.20 11.92
CA GLY A 198 -14.56 6.82 12.39
C GLY A 198 -15.29 5.89 11.41
N GLU A 199 -15.45 6.28 10.16
CA GLU A 199 -16.03 5.44 9.10
C GLU A 199 -15.10 4.28 8.73
N LEU A 200 -13.79 4.46 8.96
CA LEU A 200 -12.77 3.42 8.84
C LEU A 200 -12.09 3.19 10.19
N PRO A 201 -11.86 1.93 10.58
CA PRO A 201 -11.07 1.66 11.78
C PRO A 201 -9.64 2.17 11.57
N PRO A 202 -8.98 2.71 12.61
CA PRO A 202 -7.57 3.06 12.54
C PRO A 202 -6.78 1.78 12.23
N ALA A 203 -6.21 1.72 11.03
CA ALA A 203 -5.27 0.67 10.70
C ALA A 203 -4.06 0.80 11.63
N LYS A 204 -3.65 -0.31 12.24
CA LYS A 204 -2.40 -0.39 12.98
C LYS A 204 -1.41 -1.17 12.15
N LEU A 205 -0.30 -0.53 11.84
CA LEU A 205 0.83 -1.19 11.19
C LEU A 205 2.01 -1.13 12.13
N SER A 206 2.57 -2.31 12.42
CA SER A 206 3.74 -2.44 13.27
C SER A 206 4.89 -1.59 12.74
N LEU A 207 5.60 -0.94 13.66
CA LEU A 207 6.82 -0.20 13.35
C LEU A 207 8.04 -1.11 13.20
N SER A 208 7.97 -2.35 13.71
CA SER A 208 9.08 -3.33 13.69
C SER A 208 9.27 -4.03 12.35
N TYR A 209 8.43 -3.73 11.34
CA TYR A 209 8.62 -4.27 10.01
C TYR A 209 9.96 -3.78 9.45
N GLU A 210 10.94 -4.67 9.40
CA GLU A 210 12.05 -4.52 8.47
C GLU A 210 11.59 -5.19 7.18
N GLN A 211 11.30 -4.37 6.16
CA GLN A 211 11.20 -4.88 4.81
C GLN A 211 12.54 -5.55 4.53
N SER A 212 12.57 -6.89 4.55
CA SER A 212 13.83 -7.59 4.32
C SER A 212 14.28 -7.17 2.92
N GLN A 213 15.27 -6.29 2.85
CA GLN A 213 16.04 -6.10 1.65
C GLN A 213 16.77 -7.42 1.47
N THR A 214 16.11 -8.37 0.83
CA THR A 214 16.78 -9.54 0.28
C THR A 214 17.74 -8.98 -0.75
N ASP A 215 18.97 -8.75 -0.30
CA ASP A 215 20.15 -8.76 -1.13
C ASP A 215 20.12 -10.10 -1.88
N GLU A 216 19.48 -10.12 -3.05
CA GLU A 216 19.52 -11.25 -3.97
C GLU A 216 20.92 -11.32 -4.60
N THR A 217 21.93 -11.58 -3.77
CA THR A 217 23.10 -12.33 -4.22
C THR A 217 22.70 -13.81 -4.22
N LEU A 218 21.96 -14.21 -5.25
CA LEU A 218 21.63 -15.60 -5.53
C LEU A 218 22.92 -16.40 -5.79
N SER A 219 23.48 -16.95 -4.71
CA SER A 219 24.40 -18.09 -4.78
C SER A 219 23.58 -19.30 -5.24
N ALA A 220 23.70 -19.62 -6.53
CA ALA A 220 23.15 -20.81 -7.15
C ALA A 220 23.88 -22.07 -6.66
N ALA A 221 23.60 -22.50 -5.43
CA ALA A 221 24.03 -23.79 -4.90
C ALA A 221 22.82 -24.64 -4.51
N GLY A 222 22.30 -25.36 -5.51
CA GLY A 222 21.56 -26.62 -5.43
C GLY A 222 20.72 -26.92 -4.19
N LEU A 223 19.45 -26.51 -4.21
CA LEU A 223 18.40 -27.17 -3.45
C LEU A 223 17.67 -28.18 -4.35
N THR A 224 18.11 -29.43 -4.28
CA THR A 224 17.41 -30.58 -4.88
C THR A 224 16.11 -30.78 -4.10
N ALA A 225 14.99 -30.30 -4.63
CA ALA A 225 13.67 -30.53 -4.04
C ALA A 225 13.27 -32.00 -4.26
N THR A 226 13.46 -32.84 -3.24
CA THR A 226 12.89 -34.19 -3.20
C THR A 226 11.38 -34.05 -3.07
N SER A 227 10.65 -34.20 -4.18
CA SER A 227 9.19 -34.29 -4.20
C SER A 227 8.75 -35.62 -3.57
N ALA A 228 8.73 -35.67 -2.23
CA ALA A 228 8.07 -36.75 -1.52
C ALA A 228 6.55 -36.62 -1.75
N ALA A 229 5.95 -37.61 -2.41
CA ALA A 229 4.51 -37.71 -2.55
C ALA A 229 3.87 -37.73 -1.16
N MET A 230 3.19 -36.64 -0.78
CA MET A 230 2.44 -36.59 0.48
C MET A 230 1.23 -37.52 0.36
N ALA A 231 1.27 -38.63 1.09
CA ALA A 231 0.12 -39.49 1.29
C ALA A 231 -0.97 -38.69 2.04
N ALA A 232 -2.14 -38.53 1.41
CA ALA A 232 -3.31 -37.99 2.08
C ALA A 232 -3.63 -38.88 3.30
N SER A 233 -3.60 -38.31 4.51
CA SER A 233 -4.10 -39.02 5.68
C SER A 233 -5.63 -39.02 5.65
N PRO A 234 -6.30 -40.16 5.93
CA PRO A 234 -7.75 -40.19 6.09
C PRO A 234 -8.12 -39.26 7.25
N ALA A 235 -8.79 -38.15 6.93
CA ALA A 235 -9.20 -37.18 7.92
C ALA A 235 -10.33 -37.77 8.77
N THR A 236 -10.30 -37.54 10.08
CA THR A 236 -11.54 -37.52 10.89
C THR A 236 -12.47 -36.53 10.20
N ALA A 237 -13.56 -37.02 9.62
CA ALA A 237 -14.42 -36.26 8.72
C ALA A 237 -14.93 -34.99 9.39
N VAL A 238 -14.28 -33.86 9.09
CA VAL A 238 -14.87 -32.54 9.32
C VAL A 238 -15.94 -32.42 8.24
N SER A 239 -17.21 -32.46 8.65
CA SER A 239 -18.40 -32.36 7.79
C SER A 239 -18.15 -31.49 6.55
N GLY A 240 -18.14 -32.10 5.36
CA GLY A 240 -18.06 -31.41 4.07
C GLY A 240 -16.70 -31.42 3.36
N TYR A 241 -15.61 -31.88 4.00
CA TYR A 241 -14.28 -31.96 3.38
C TYR A 241 -13.78 -33.41 3.29
N THR A 242 -13.34 -33.84 2.10
CA THR A 242 -12.89 -35.23 1.85
C THR A 242 -11.38 -35.40 2.01
N ARG A 243 -10.61 -34.30 1.99
CA ARG A 243 -9.15 -34.28 2.01
C ARG A 243 -8.63 -33.30 3.06
N SER A 244 -7.48 -33.61 3.65
CA SER A 244 -6.75 -32.67 4.49
C SER A 244 -5.24 -32.89 4.42
N ALA A 245 -4.48 -31.83 4.71
CA ALA A 245 -3.03 -31.87 4.87
C ALA A 245 -2.58 -30.79 5.85
N GLU A 246 -1.53 -31.08 6.61
CA GLU A 246 -0.92 -30.14 7.54
C GLU A 246 0.41 -29.63 6.97
N PHE A 247 0.65 -28.33 7.10
CA PHE A 247 1.82 -27.66 6.59
C PHE A 247 2.52 -26.89 7.70
N THR A 248 3.85 -26.95 7.72
CA THR A 248 4.68 -26.16 8.63
C THR A 248 5.04 -24.82 8.00
N SER A 249 5.02 -23.76 8.81
CA SER A 249 5.38 -22.41 8.41
C SER A 249 6.81 -22.39 7.85
N LYS A 250 7.03 -21.57 6.83
CA LYS A 250 8.36 -21.30 6.25
C LYS A 250 9.09 -20.16 6.94
N GLY A 251 8.45 -19.53 7.93
CA GLY A 251 9.01 -18.45 8.72
C GLY A 251 8.03 -17.31 8.87
N VAL A 252 8.58 -16.14 9.17
CA VAL A 252 7.84 -14.89 9.32
C VAL A 252 8.06 -14.04 8.07
N ALA A 253 6.99 -13.49 7.49
CA ALA A 253 7.06 -12.59 6.33
C ALA A 253 5.88 -11.60 6.33
N ASN A 254 6.04 -10.50 5.59
CA ASN A 254 4.99 -9.50 5.32
C ASN A 254 4.26 -9.03 6.59
N GLY A 255 4.92 -8.26 7.46
CA GLY A 255 4.30 -7.71 8.68
C GLY A 255 4.17 -8.73 9.82
N ASP A 256 5.27 -9.43 10.14
CA ASP A 256 5.37 -10.36 11.28
C ASP A 256 4.41 -11.55 11.29
N ARG A 257 3.88 -11.92 10.11
CA ARG A 257 2.95 -13.05 9.95
C ARG A 257 3.68 -14.34 9.62
N GLN A 258 3.23 -15.45 10.18
CA GLN A 258 3.63 -16.78 9.71
C GLN A 258 3.16 -16.96 8.25
N TYR A 259 3.96 -17.61 7.42
CA TYR A 259 3.57 -17.89 6.04
C TYR A 259 3.88 -19.33 5.63
N TRP A 260 3.07 -19.85 4.70
CA TRP A 260 3.20 -21.19 4.16
C TRP A 260 3.31 -21.14 2.65
N ARG A 261 4.20 -21.99 2.12
CA ARG A 261 4.27 -22.31 0.68
C ARG A 261 3.71 -23.70 0.49
N ILE A 262 2.64 -23.79 -0.29
CA ILE A 262 1.90 -25.02 -0.51
C ILE A 262 2.14 -25.45 -1.96
N PRO A 263 2.69 -26.64 -2.23
CA PRO A 263 3.05 -27.04 -3.59
C PRO A 263 1.88 -27.07 -4.56
N GLN A 264 0.66 -27.31 -4.05
CA GLN A 264 -0.55 -27.34 -4.84
C GLN A 264 -1.02 -25.92 -5.18
N SER A 265 -1.43 -25.70 -6.43
CA SER A 265 -2.09 -24.45 -6.80
C SER A 265 -3.51 -24.41 -6.24
N GLY A 266 -4.04 -23.20 -6.09
CA GLY A 266 -5.36 -22.91 -5.58
C GLY A 266 -6.47 -23.77 -6.18
N PRO A 267 -6.61 -23.82 -7.52
CA PRO A 267 -7.62 -24.66 -8.18
C PRO A 267 -7.56 -26.15 -7.84
N GLN A 268 -6.41 -26.68 -7.41
CA GLN A 268 -6.27 -28.08 -6.99
C GLN A 268 -6.93 -28.38 -5.64
N PHE A 269 -7.31 -27.34 -4.88
CA PHE A 269 -8.11 -27.45 -3.66
C PHE A 269 -9.62 -27.45 -3.94
N GLY A 270 -10.06 -27.54 -5.19
CA GLY A 270 -11.49 -27.54 -5.52
C GLY A 270 -12.08 -26.13 -5.40
N LYS A 271 -13.37 -26.00 -5.06
CA LYS A 271 -14.05 -24.68 -5.01
C LYS A 271 -13.77 -23.92 -3.72
N GLU A 272 -13.54 -24.63 -2.63
CA GLU A 272 -13.43 -24.08 -1.29
C GLU A 272 -12.28 -24.74 -0.52
N LEU A 273 -11.57 -23.95 0.28
CA LEU A 273 -10.50 -24.40 1.15
C LEU A 273 -10.74 -23.85 2.57
N LYS A 274 -10.67 -24.71 3.57
CA LYS A 274 -10.68 -24.31 4.98
C LYS A 274 -9.28 -24.41 5.57
N ALA A 275 -8.75 -23.32 6.10
CA ALA A 275 -7.50 -23.27 6.82
C ALA A 275 -7.76 -23.21 8.33
N VAL A 276 -7.15 -24.11 9.09
CA VAL A 276 -7.23 -24.16 10.56
C VAL A 276 -5.82 -24.03 11.12
N PHE A 277 -5.58 -22.97 11.87
CA PHE A 277 -4.30 -22.70 12.52
C PHE A 277 -4.21 -23.42 13.86
N ALA A 278 -2.98 -23.58 14.38
CA ALA A 278 -2.73 -24.28 15.64
C ALA A 278 -3.39 -23.62 16.86
N ASP A 279 -3.60 -22.30 16.83
CA ASP A 279 -4.33 -21.55 17.85
C ASP A 279 -5.86 -21.67 17.75
N GLY A 280 -6.37 -22.45 16.79
CA GLY A 280 -7.79 -22.67 16.55
C GLY A 280 -8.43 -21.65 15.62
N HIS A 281 -7.72 -20.59 15.20
CA HIS A 281 -8.24 -19.64 14.21
C HIS A 281 -8.56 -20.39 12.91
N THR A 282 -9.68 -20.03 12.28
CA THR A 282 -10.21 -20.76 11.13
C THR A 282 -10.68 -19.80 10.05
N VAL A 283 -10.22 -20.00 8.82
CA VAL A 283 -10.59 -19.21 7.64
C VAL A 283 -11.15 -20.13 6.55
N VAL A 284 -12.20 -19.67 5.85
CA VAL A 284 -12.81 -20.39 4.72
C VAL A 284 -12.66 -19.56 3.43
N VAL A 285 -11.80 -20.03 2.53
CA VAL A 285 -11.58 -19.45 1.21
C VAL A 285 -12.62 -20.00 0.25
N LYS A 286 -13.62 -19.18 -0.12
CA LYS A 286 -14.76 -19.58 -0.96
C LYS A 286 -14.47 -19.73 -2.46
N ASN A 287 -13.33 -19.19 -2.91
CA ASN A 287 -12.87 -19.32 -4.29
C ASN A 287 -11.36 -19.48 -4.31
N THR A 288 -10.91 -20.73 -4.34
CA THR A 288 -9.47 -21.08 -4.35
C THR A 288 -8.78 -20.69 -5.66
N SER A 289 -9.52 -20.25 -6.68
CA SER A 289 -8.96 -19.81 -7.96
C SER A 289 -8.63 -18.31 -7.96
N GLN A 290 -8.87 -17.60 -6.86
CA GLN A 290 -8.63 -16.16 -6.75
C GLN A 290 -7.85 -15.85 -5.48
N ARG A 291 -7.20 -14.68 -5.46
CA ARG A 291 -6.68 -14.13 -4.21
C ARG A 291 -7.84 -13.93 -3.24
N TYR A 292 -7.63 -14.29 -1.99
CA TYR A 292 -8.57 -14.08 -0.90
C TYR A 292 -7.84 -13.41 0.26
N ALA A 293 -8.48 -12.44 0.90
CA ALA A 293 -7.94 -11.76 2.07
C ALA A 293 -9.07 -11.41 3.04
N GLU A 294 -8.77 -11.42 4.33
CA GLU A 294 -9.68 -10.98 5.39
C GLU A 294 -9.13 -9.72 6.08
N ASN A 295 -10.00 -9.01 6.79
CA ASN A 295 -9.66 -7.75 7.46
C ASN A 295 -8.65 -7.92 8.60
N ASP A 296 -8.52 -9.15 9.13
CA ASP A 296 -7.57 -9.49 10.19
C ASP A 296 -6.15 -9.80 9.66
N GLY A 297 -5.94 -9.66 8.35
CA GLY A 297 -4.66 -9.88 7.70
C GLY A 297 -4.44 -11.29 7.18
N PHE A 298 -5.40 -12.22 7.26
CA PHE A 298 -5.27 -13.48 6.51
C PHE A 298 -5.15 -13.19 5.01
N ILE A 299 -4.22 -13.85 4.32
CA ILE A 299 -4.10 -13.78 2.86
C ILE A 299 -3.88 -15.17 2.29
N PHE A 300 -4.71 -15.55 1.32
CA PHE A 300 -4.51 -16.69 0.44
C PHE A 300 -4.21 -16.20 -0.99
N ARG A 301 -3.10 -16.66 -1.56
CA ARG A 301 -2.77 -16.46 -2.98
C ARG A 301 -2.76 -17.82 -3.68
N PRO A 302 -3.50 -17.99 -4.78
CA PRO A 302 -3.71 -19.31 -5.35
C PRO A 302 -2.53 -19.83 -6.18
N GLY A 303 -1.56 -18.98 -6.55
CA GLY A 303 -0.40 -19.37 -7.36
C GLY A 303 -0.78 -20.12 -8.64
N ILE A 304 -1.60 -19.47 -9.46
CA ILE A 304 -2.08 -20.00 -10.73
C ILE A 304 -1.17 -19.45 -11.82
N GLY A 305 -0.37 -20.33 -12.42
CA GLY A 305 0.43 -19.99 -13.58
C GLY A 305 1.70 -20.83 -13.70
N SER A 306 2.01 -21.28 -14.91
CA SER A 306 3.41 -21.36 -15.34
C SER A 306 3.91 -19.94 -15.61
N GLU A 307 5.22 -19.70 -15.59
CA GLU A 307 5.82 -18.39 -15.98
C GLU A 307 5.34 -17.88 -17.37
N SER A 308 4.78 -18.77 -18.19
CA SER A 308 4.21 -18.49 -19.51
C SER A 308 2.71 -18.16 -19.54
N ASP A 309 1.95 -18.29 -18.44
CA ASP A 309 0.53 -17.89 -18.43
C ASP A 309 0.44 -16.38 -18.15
N PRO A 310 -0.07 -15.55 -19.08
CA PRO A 310 -0.23 -14.12 -18.85
C PRO A 310 -1.16 -13.78 -17.68
N ARG A 311 -2.00 -14.73 -17.22
CA ARG A 311 -2.80 -14.60 -16.00
C ARG A 311 -2.00 -14.85 -14.71
N ALA A 312 -0.76 -15.34 -14.81
CA ALA A 312 0.14 -15.50 -13.67
C ALA A 312 0.52 -14.15 -13.04
N ALA A 313 0.46 -13.06 -13.81
CA ALA A 313 0.65 -11.69 -13.32
C ALA A 313 -0.35 -11.34 -12.21
N ASP A 314 -1.57 -11.88 -12.26
CA ASP A 314 -2.64 -11.55 -11.30
C ASP A 314 -2.59 -12.40 -10.02
N THR A 315 -1.76 -13.45 -9.96
CA THR A 315 -1.66 -14.31 -8.76
C THR A 315 -0.40 -14.08 -7.93
N TRP A 316 0.53 -13.24 -8.39
CA TRP A 316 1.64 -12.64 -7.62
C TRP A 316 2.55 -13.64 -6.89
N THR A 317 2.69 -14.87 -7.39
CA THR A 317 3.63 -15.84 -6.81
C THR A 317 4.36 -16.59 -7.92
N SER A 318 5.65 -16.31 -8.10
CA SER A 318 6.54 -16.94 -9.08
C SER A 318 6.93 -18.40 -8.75
N HIS A 319 6.39 -18.96 -7.67
CA HIS A 319 6.99 -20.14 -7.02
C HIS A 319 6.20 -21.46 -7.14
N LYS A 320 5.29 -21.60 -8.12
CA LYS A 320 4.50 -22.83 -8.39
C LYS A 320 3.81 -23.38 -7.12
N GLY A 321 2.63 -22.85 -6.81
CA GLY A 321 1.81 -23.32 -5.69
C GLY A 321 1.16 -22.18 -4.90
N ALA A 322 0.21 -22.51 -4.03
CA ALA A 322 -0.51 -21.54 -3.22
C ALA A 322 0.33 -21.00 -2.05
N PHE A 323 0.03 -19.77 -1.63
CA PHE A 323 0.63 -19.11 -0.48
C PHE A 323 -0.44 -18.74 0.53
N ILE A 324 -0.15 -18.93 1.81
CA ILE A 324 -0.98 -18.49 2.92
C ILE A 324 -0.15 -17.60 3.85
N HIS A 325 -0.73 -16.48 4.28
CA HIS A 325 -0.27 -15.71 5.42
C HIS A 325 -1.29 -15.85 6.56
N ALA A 326 -0.80 -16.05 7.78
CA ALA A 326 -1.64 -16.07 8.97
C ALA A 326 -2.28 -14.69 9.20
N PRO A 327 -3.37 -14.58 9.97
CA PRO A 327 -3.82 -13.30 10.52
C PRO A 327 -2.72 -12.57 11.30
N PHE A 328 -2.85 -11.25 11.44
CA PHE A 328 -1.96 -10.47 12.31
C PHE A 328 -2.02 -10.99 13.75
N GLY A 329 -0.84 -11.14 14.38
CA GLY A 329 -0.71 -11.69 15.74
C GLY A 329 -0.83 -13.21 15.86
N ASN A 330 -1.20 -13.93 14.79
CA ASN A 330 -1.24 -15.40 14.81
C ASN A 330 0.17 -15.97 14.61
N ASN A 331 0.69 -16.59 15.68
CA ASN A 331 2.04 -17.16 15.73
C ASN A 331 2.10 -18.67 15.43
N SER A 332 1.01 -19.26 14.92
CA SER A 332 0.90 -20.69 14.64
C SER A 332 1.96 -21.17 13.65
N LYS A 333 2.75 -22.17 14.05
CA LYS A 333 3.79 -22.77 13.18
C LYS A 333 3.24 -23.83 12.25
N THR A 334 1.99 -24.25 12.44
CA THR A 334 1.32 -25.20 11.57
C THR A 334 -0.04 -24.66 11.14
N VAL A 335 -0.43 -25.02 9.92
CA VAL A 335 -1.79 -24.81 9.40
C VAL A 335 -2.27 -26.12 8.79
N LYS A 336 -3.48 -26.52 9.14
CA LYS A 336 -4.16 -27.68 8.56
C LYS A 336 -5.21 -27.21 7.58
N LEU A 337 -5.08 -27.68 6.34
CA LEU A 337 -5.97 -27.36 5.25
C LEU A 337 -6.96 -28.51 5.03
N TYR A 338 -8.21 -28.17 4.76
CA TYR A 338 -9.29 -29.09 4.43
C TYR A 338 -9.94 -28.67 3.12
N TRP A 339 -10.17 -29.63 2.22
CA TRP A 339 -10.79 -29.39 0.92
C TRP A 339 -11.51 -30.64 0.40
N SER A 340 -12.24 -30.48 -0.72
CA SER A 340 -13.00 -31.55 -1.37
C SER A 340 -12.56 -31.78 -2.81
#